data_AF-A0A5S4SVF2-F1
#
_entry.id   AF-A0A5S4SVF2-F1
#
_cell.length_a   1.000
_cell.length_b   1.000
_cell.length_c   1.000
_cell.angle_alpha   90.00
_cell.angle_beta   90.00
_cell.angle_gamma   90.00
#
_symmetry.space_group_name_H-M   'P 1'
#
loop_
_entity.id
_entity.type
_entity.pdbx_description
1 polymer ?
#
loop_
_entity_poly.entity_id
_entity_poly.type
_entity_poly.pdbx_seq_one_letter_code
_entity_poly.pdbx_strand_id
1 'polypeptide(L)'
;MNSNEFRAELVKIMPGYCWTVHRDPAWLRKAVPAPEGLSVYTATGTKSSGSNRLSTLEVTRREDNGHVTYSAKSSGYGTRSRWLHEHKDGTLARALRGLQDHYEAMASKYATHAGDLKSARIAAKAAAQSKG
;
A
#
# COMPACT_ATOMS: atom_id res chain seq x y z
N MET A 1 13.30 16.11 9.91
CA MET A 1 12.52 15.81 8.69
C MET A 1 11.59 16.97 8.42
N ASN A 2 11.47 17.43 7.18
CA ASN A 2 10.43 18.38 6.74
C ASN A 2 9.64 17.84 5.53
N SER A 3 8.59 18.54 5.08
CA SER A 3 7.75 18.06 3.96
C SER A 3 8.50 17.85 2.65
N ASN A 4 9.53 18.65 2.36
CA ASN A 4 10.33 18.53 1.13
C ASN A 4 11.28 17.32 1.20
N GLU A 5 11.93 17.13 2.34
CA GLU A 5 12.78 15.95 2.60
C GLU A 5 11.96 14.65 2.52
N PHE A 6 10.77 14.64 3.12
CA PHE A 6 9.87 13.49 3.05
C PHE A 6 9.41 13.20 1.62
N ARG A 7 9.07 14.25 0.84
CA ARG A 7 8.77 14.09 -0.58
C ARG A 7 9.95 13.54 -1.36
N ALA A 8 11.16 14.02 -1.11
CA ALA A 8 12.37 13.54 -1.78
C ALA A 8 12.62 12.05 -1.48
N GLU A 9 12.39 11.62 -0.24
CA GLU A 9 12.47 10.20 0.15
C GLU A 9 11.45 9.35 -0.64
N LEU A 10 10.19 9.80 -0.73
CA LEU A 10 9.13 9.12 -1.46
C LEU A 10 9.45 8.99 -2.96
N VAL A 11 9.92 10.07 -3.59
CA VAL A 11 10.31 10.07 -5.01
C VAL A 11 11.52 9.16 -5.24
N LYS A 12 12.47 9.10 -4.30
CA LYS A 12 13.64 8.23 -4.40
C LYS A 12 13.26 6.74 -4.40
N ILE A 13 12.36 6.32 -3.52
CA ILE A 13 12.00 4.89 -3.40
C ILE A 13 10.94 4.48 -4.43
N MET A 14 9.99 5.36 -4.76
CA MET A 14 8.89 5.08 -5.67
C MET A 14 8.73 6.21 -6.71
N PRO A 15 9.66 6.31 -7.68
CA PRO A 15 9.68 7.42 -8.65
C PRO A 15 8.51 7.39 -9.63
N GLY A 16 7.88 6.23 -9.85
CA GLY A 16 6.74 6.06 -10.75
C GLY A 16 5.39 6.56 -10.21
N TYR A 17 5.37 7.12 -8.99
CA TYR A 17 4.16 7.68 -8.38
C TYR A 17 4.25 9.21 -8.32
N CYS A 18 3.16 9.88 -8.67
CA CYS A 18 3.02 11.31 -8.44
C CYS A 18 2.65 11.54 -6.96
N TRP A 19 3.57 12.13 -6.20
CA TRP A 19 3.43 12.33 -4.76
C TRP A 19 2.94 13.73 -4.40
N THR A 20 1.90 13.78 -3.56
CA THR A 20 1.39 14.99 -2.91
C THR A 20 1.53 14.83 -1.40
N VAL A 21 2.37 15.65 -0.78
CA VAL A 21 2.49 15.72 0.69
C VAL A 21 1.41 16.64 1.23
N HIS A 22 0.65 16.14 2.19
CA HIS A 22 -0.41 16.89 2.84
C HIS A 22 0.13 17.65 4.03
N ARG A 23 -0.39 18.85 4.22
CA ARG A 23 -0.18 19.60 5.46
C ARG A 23 -0.94 18.89 6.58
N ASP A 24 -0.34 18.82 7.76
CA ASP A 24 -1.01 18.27 8.94
C ASP A 24 -2.41 18.86 9.10
N PRO A 25 -3.43 18.02 9.30
CA PRO A 25 -4.77 18.53 9.46
C PRO A 25 -4.83 19.33 10.75
N ALA A 26 -5.56 20.46 10.70
CA ALA A 26 -5.59 21.44 11.79
C ALA A 26 -6.02 20.85 13.15
N TRP A 27 -6.76 19.74 13.17
CA TRP A 27 -7.15 19.05 14.40
C TRP A 27 -5.97 18.37 15.11
N LEU A 28 -4.96 17.88 14.37
CA LEU A 28 -3.74 17.31 14.95
C LEU A 28 -2.90 18.40 15.64
N ARG A 29 -3.00 19.65 15.14
CA ARG A 29 -2.39 20.84 15.74
C ARG A 29 -3.16 21.38 16.95
N LYS A 30 -4.42 20.98 17.13
CA LYS A 30 -5.30 21.39 18.24
C LYS A 30 -5.32 20.41 19.40
N ALA A 31 -4.78 19.20 19.24
CA ALA A 31 -4.47 18.32 20.35
C ALA A 31 -3.32 18.99 21.12
N VAL A 32 -3.66 19.84 22.09
CA VAL A 32 -2.72 20.50 22.99
C VAL A 32 -2.77 19.77 24.34
N PRO A 33 -1.61 19.47 24.95
CA PRO A 33 -0.29 19.60 24.32
C PRO A 33 -0.11 18.50 23.27
N ALA A 34 0.34 18.89 22.07
CA ALA A 34 0.91 17.91 21.16
C ALA A 34 2.08 17.32 21.96
N PRO A 35 2.18 15.98 22.12
CA PRO A 35 3.28 15.40 22.87
C PRO A 35 4.58 15.97 22.32
N GLU A 36 5.43 16.52 23.19
CA GLU A 36 6.73 17.04 22.77
C GLU A 36 7.44 15.94 21.96
N GLY A 37 7.95 16.31 20.78
CA GLY A 37 8.63 15.37 19.89
C GLY A 37 7.74 14.53 18.96
N LEU A 38 6.41 14.76 18.91
CA LEU A 38 5.55 14.13 17.89
C LEU A 38 5.59 14.93 16.57
N SER A 39 6.08 14.29 15.50
CA SER A 39 5.91 14.79 14.13
C SER A 39 5.22 13.75 13.24
N VAL A 40 4.26 14.19 12.45
CA VAL A 40 3.52 13.34 11.50
C VAL A 40 3.61 13.98 10.13
N TYR A 41 3.78 13.15 9.10
CA TYR A 41 3.72 13.57 7.70
C TYR A 41 2.90 12.55 6.93
N THR A 42 1.94 12.99 6.14
CA THR A 42 1.15 12.11 5.29
C THR A 42 1.26 12.54 3.84
N ALA A 43 1.43 11.60 2.93
CA ALA A 43 1.49 11.84 1.50
C ALA A 43 0.62 10.84 0.74
N THR A 44 0.00 11.30 -0.34
CA THR A 44 -0.70 10.43 -1.29
C THR A 44 0.11 10.33 -2.58
N GLY A 45 0.40 9.11 -3.00
CA GLY A 45 1.05 8.79 -4.26
C GLY A 45 0.04 8.23 -5.25
N THR A 46 0.08 8.65 -6.51
CA THR A 46 -0.85 8.14 -7.52
C THR A 46 -0.12 7.73 -8.78
N LYS A 47 -0.39 6.51 -9.27
CA LYS A 47 0.12 5.99 -10.53
C LYS A 47 -1.01 5.97 -11.57
N SER A 48 -0.77 6.54 -12.74
CA SER A 48 -1.71 6.57 -13.86
C SER A 48 -1.07 6.07 -15.15
N SER A 49 -1.90 5.59 -16.08
CA SER A 49 -1.53 5.25 -17.46
C SER A 49 -2.54 5.89 -18.39
N GLY A 50 -2.11 6.89 -19.16
CA GLY A 50 -3.02 7.77 -19.90
C GLY A 50 -4.03 8.42 -18.96
N SER A 51 -5.32 8.34 -19.31
CA SER A 51 -6.42 8.86 -18.50
C SER A 51 -6.85 7.94 -17.33
N ASN A 52 -6.27 6.73 -17.22
CA ASN A 52 -6.67 5.74 -16.22
C ASN A 52 -5.76 5.75 -15.00
N ARG A 53 -6.32 5.94 -13.81
CA ARG A 53 -5.60 5.81 -12.53
C ARG A 53 -5.48 4.33 -12.17
N LEU A 54 -4.25 3.82 -12.05
CA LEU A 54 -3.97 2.40 -11.81
C LEU A 54 -3.88 2.06 -10.32
N SER A 55 -3.28 2.94 -9.52
CA SER A 55 -3.01 2.67 -8.11
C SER A 55 -2.89 3.96 -7.32
N THR A 56 -3.36 3.91 -6.08
CA THR A 56 -3.17 4.96 -5.08
C THR A 56 -2.45 4.40 -3.86
N LEU A 57 -1.46 5.14 -3.36
CA LEU A 57 -0.77 4.89 -2.11
C LEU A 57 -1.02 6.05 -1.14
N GLU A 58 -1.11 5.74 0.13
CA GLU A 58 -0.97 6.72 1.21
C GLU A 58 0.20 6.29 2.09
N VAL A 59 1.16 7.18 2.30
CA VAL A 59 2.29 6.94 3.20
C VAL A 59 2.22 7.94 4.32
N THR A 60 2.25 7.44 5.56
CA THR A 60 2.37 8.26 6.76
C THR A 60 3.69 7.95 7.45
N ARG A 61 4.50 8.97 7.70
CA ARG A 61 5.65 8.92 8.60
C ARG A 61 5.21 9.52 9.93
N ARG A 62 5.39 8.77 11.02
CA ARG A 62 5.22 9.25 12.39
C ARG A 62 6.55 9.13 13.10
N GLU A 63 6.94 10.19 13.79
CA GLU A 63 8.09 10.21 14.68
C GLU A 63 7.60 10.61 16.06
N ASP A 64 7.89 9.78 17.05
CA ASP A 64 7.41 9.93 18.42
C ASP A 64 8.59 9.62 19.34
N ASN A 65 9.09 10.64 20.06
CA ASN A 65 10.24 10.49 20.96
C ASN A 65 11.49 9.85 20.30
N GLY A 66 11.77 10.23 19.05
CA GLY A 66 12.90 9.69 18.27
C GLY A 66 12.65 8.32 17.65
N HIS A 67 11.50 7.69 17.92
CA HIS A 67 11.08 6.46 17.24
C HIS A 67 10.32 6.79 15.96
N VAL A 68 10.83 6.34 14.82
CA VAL A 68 10.22 6.56 13.51
C VAL A 68 9.45 5.32 13.07
N THR A 69 8.19 5.50 12.71
CA THR A 69 7.35 4.48 12.08
C THR A 69 6.78 5.01 10.77
N TYR A 70 6.86 4.20 9.73
CA TYR A 70 6.18 4.40 8.46
C TYR A 70 4.97 3.48 8.38
N SER A 71 3.84 4.01 7.93
CA SER A 71 2.66 3.27 7.49
C SER A 71 2.50 3.50 5.99
N ALA A 72 2.34 2.43 5.23
CA ALA A 72 2.01 2.48 3.82
C ALA A 72 0.69 1.76 3.58
N LYS A 73 -0.27 2.45 2.96
CA LYS A 73 -1.57 1.92 2.55
C LYS A 73 -1.67 1.94 1.04
N SER A 74 -2.43 0.99 0.50
CA SER A 74 -2.66 0.90 -0.93
C SER A 74 -4.13 0.68 -1.25
N SER A 75 -4.56 1.31 -2.34
CA SER A 75 -5.85 1.07 -2.98
C SER A 75 -5.68 1.03 -4.49
N GLY A 76 -6.68 0.49 -5.19
CA GLY A 76 -6.70 0.40 -6.64
C GLY A 76 -6.98 1.76 -7.31
N TYR A 77 -8.04 1.79 -8.12
CA TYR A 77 -8.29 2.83 -9.12
C TYR A 77 -8.74 4.21 -8.59
N GLY A 78 -8.94 4.39 -7.28
CA GLY A 78 -9.52 5.62 -6.73
C GLY A 78 -8.87 6.12 -5.45
N THR A 79 -8.76 7.45 -5.33
CA THR A 79 -8.28 8.14 -4.11
C THR A 79 -9.28 8.09 -2.95
N ARG A 80 -10.55 7.78 -3.23
CA ARG A 80 -11.60 7.53 -2.24
C ARG A 80 -11.93 6.05 -2.07
N SER A 81 -11.22 5.17 -2.78
CA SER A 81 -11.42 3.73 -2.63
C SER A 81 -11.00 3.29 -1.24
N ARG A 82 -11.70 2.30 -0.69
CA ARG A 82 -11.31 1.65 0.56
C ARG A 82 -9.87 1.14 0.44
N TRP A 83 -9.07 1.36 1.48
CA TRP A 83 -7.74 0.78 1.60
C TRP A 83 -7.84 -0.74 1.61
N LEU A 84 -7.09 -1.38 0.71
CA LEU A 84 -7.09 -2.84 0.57
C LEU A 84 -6.18 -3.48 1.62
N HIS A 85 -5.02 -2.86 1.85
CA HIS A 85 -4.07 -3.30 2.84
C HIS A 85 -3.24 -2.12 3.38
N GLU A 86 -2.72 -2.30 4.59
CA GLU A 86 -1.80 -1.42 5.28
C GLU A 86 -0.64 -2.24 5.82
N HIS A 87 0.58 -1.76 5.61
CA HIS A 87 1.77 -2.32 6.22
C HIS A 87 2.53 -1.23 6.99
N LYS A 88 3.09 -1.57 8.15
CA LYS A 88 3.84 -0.66 9.02
C LYS A 88 5.24 -1.19 9.28
N ASP A 89 6.23 -0.32 9.27
CA ASP A 89 7.62 -0.66 9.58
C ASP A 89 8.41 0.57 10.07
N GLY A 90 9.64 0.39 10.53
CA GLY A 90 10.54 1.48 10.94
C GLY A 90 11.16 2.25 9.76
N THR A 91 11.08 1.73 8.54
CA THR A 91 11.61 2.41 7.34
C THR A 91 10.60 2.43 6.21
N LEU A 92 10.65 3.48 5.37
CA LEU A 92 9.79 3.59 4.19
C LEU A 92 9.95 2.39 3.24
N ALA A 93 11.20 1.96 3.00
CA ALA A 93 11.51 0.84 2.11
C ALA A 93 10.84 -0.44 2.58
N ARG A 94 10.94 -0.79 3.86
CA ARG A 94 10.33 -1.99 4.43
C ARG A 94 8.81 -1.89 4.49
N ALA A 95 8.26 -0.72 4.80
CA ALA A 95 6.81 -0.50 4.77
C ALA A 95 6.23 -0.76 3.37
N LEU A 96 6.90 -0.27 2.32
CA LEU A 96 6.49 -0.50 0.93
C LEU A 96 6.75 -1.95 0.47
N ARG A 97 7.87 -2.56 0.90
CA ARG A 97 8.18 -3.95 0.59
C ARG A 97 7.12 -4.89 1.18
N GLY A 98 6.69 -4.66 2.42
CA GLY A 98 5.63 -5.46 3.04
C GLY A 98 4.28 -5.37 2.31
N LEU A 99 3.95 -4.21 1.71
CA LEU A 99 2.79 -4.12 0.81
C LEU A 99 2.97 -4.97 -0.45
N GLN A 100 4.17 -4.98 -1.06
CA GLN A 100 4.44 -5.82 -2.23
C GLN A 100 4.34 -7.30 -1.88
N ASP A 101 4.98 -7.72 -0.79
CA ASP A 101 4.96 -9.11 -0.32
C ASP A 101 3.52 -9.58 -0.03
N HIS A 102 2.67 -8.70 0.54
CA HIS A 102 1.25 -8.99 0.74
C HIS A 102 0.53 -9.30 -0.59
N TYR A 103 0.73 -8.46 -1.62
CA TYR A 103 0.08 -8.68 -2.91
C TYR A 103 0.65 -9.87 -3.68
N GLU A 104 1.95 -10.14 -3.56
CA GLU A 104 2.59 -11.34 -4.11
C GLU A 104 1.99 -12.61 -3.46
N ALA A 105 1.83 -12.61 -2.13
CA ALA A 105 1.20 -13.71 -1.40
C ALA A 105 -0.27 -13.91 -1.82
N MET A 106 -1.03 -12.82 -1.97
CA MET A 106 -2.42 -12.87 -2.44
C MET A 106 -2.51 -13.42 -3.87
N ALA A 107 -1.64 -12.98 -4.77
CA ALA A 107 -1.58 -13.49 -6.14
C ALA A 107 -1.28 -15.00 -6.15
N SER A 108 -0.30 -15.45 -5.36
CA SER A 108 0.03 -16.88 -5.23
C SER A 108 -1.16 -17.69 -4.72
N LYS A 109 -1.87 -17.19 -3.69
CA LYS A 109 -3.04 -17.86 -3.12
C LYS A 109 -4.15 -18.06 -4.16
N TYR A 110 -4.48 -17.01 -4.91
CA TYR A 110 -5.51 -17.11 -5.94
C TYR A 110 -5.09 -17.95 -7.14
N ALA A 111 -3.81 -17.98 -7.48
CA ALA A 111 -3.29 -18.87 -8.51
C ALA A 111 -3.51 -20.35 -8.13
N THR A 112 -3.26 -20.72 -6.86
CA THR A 112 -3.54 -22.07 -6.35
C THR A 112 -5.02 -22.40 -6.46
N HIS A 113 -5.92 -21.53 -5.98
CA HIS A 113 -7.36 -21.76 -6.09
C HIS A 113 -7.84 -21.93 -7.54
N ALA A 114 -7.28 -21.16 -8.49
CA ALA A 114 -7.58 -21.33 -9.90
C ALA A 114 -7.07 -22.69 -10.44
N GLY A 115 -5.90 -23.13 -9.98
CA GLY A 115 -5.34 -24.45 -10.29
C GLY A 115 -6.24 -25.59 -9.81
N ASP A 116 -6.75 -25.52 -8.58
CA ASP A 116 -7.65 -26.52 -8.00
C ASP A 116 -8.95 -26.65 -8.78
N LEU A 117 -9.56 -25.52 -9.17
CA LEU A 117 -10.76 -25.52 -10.00
C LEU A 117 -10.50 -26.14 -11.39
N LYS A 118 -9.34 -25.86 -11.98
CA LYS A 118 -8.95 -26.42 -13.27
C LYS A 118 -8.70 -27.93 -13.18
N SER A 119 -8.01 -28.39 -12.15
CA SER A 119 -7.70 -29.81 -11.96
C SER A 119 -8.99 -30.62 -11.71
N ALA A 120 -9.89 -30.11 -10.88
CA ALA A 120 -11.20 -30.73 -10.63
C ALA A 120 -12.01 -30.87 -11.93
N ARG A 121 -12.02 -29.84 -12.80
CA ARG A 121 -12.71 -29.90 -14.09
C ARG A 121 -12.12 -30.95 -15.03
N ILE A 122 -10.79 -31.08 -15.07
CA ILE A 122 -10.12 -32.09 -15.90
C ILE A 122 -10.43 -33.50 -15.38
N ALA A 123 -10.35 -33.72 -14.07
CA ALA A 123 -10.66 -34.99 -13.44
C ALA A 123 -12.11 -35.43 -13.72
N ALA A 124 -13.07 -34.50 -13.60
CA ALA A 124 -14.47 -34.76 -13.94
C ALA A 124 -14.65 -35.14 -15.43
N LYS A 125 -13.94 -34.46 -16.34
CA LYS A 125 -13.99 -34.77 -17.78
C LYS A 125 -13.38 -36.14 -18.09
N ALA A 126 -12.24 -36.47 -17.48
CA ALA A 126 -11.59 -37.77 -17.66
C ALA A 126 -12.46 -38.92 -17.14
N ALA A 127 -13.09 -38.75 -15.97
CA ALA A 127 -14.00 -39.73 -15.39
C ALA A 127 -15.29 -39.96 -16.22
N ALA A 128 -15.73 -38.94 -16.98
CA ALA A 128 -16.86 -39.09 -17.90
C ALA A 128 -16.49 -39.86 -19.17
N GLN A 129 -15.26 -39.70 -19.66
CA GLN A 129 -14.77 -40.39 -20.87
C GLN A 129 -14.42 -41.86 -20.63
N SER A 130 -14.08 -42.26 -19.39
CA SER A 130 -13.79 -43.66 -19.06
C SER A 130 -15.04 -44.52 -18.77
N LYS A 131 -16.24 -43.93 -18.84
CA LYS A 131 -17.53 -44.59 -18.54
C LYS A 131 -18.41 -44.79 -19.77
N GLY A 132 -17.96 -44.38 -20.96
CA GLY A 132 -18.62 -44.62 -22.25
C GLY A 132 -17.78 -45.54 -23.11
#